data_AF-A0A957NSN3-F1
#
_entry.id   AF-A0A957NSN3-F1
#
_cell.length_a   1.000
_cell.length_b   1.000
_cell.length_c   1.000
_cell.angle_alpha   90.00
_cell.angle_beta   90.00
_cell.angle_gamma   90.00
#
_symmetry.space_group_name_H-M   'P 1'
#
loop_
_entity.id
_entity.type
_entity.pdbx_description
1 polymer ?
#
loop_
_entity_poly.entity_id
_entity_poly.type
_entity_poly.pdbx_seq_one_letter_code
_entity_poly.pdbx_strand_id
1 'polypeptide(L)' 'FEMIILFAAGAAALGMLLRNGLPQPYHAVFNAPRFKLASQDRFFLCVEANDAQFDLEQTRQFLEELGADHVVAVEK' A
#
# COMPACT_ATOMS: atom_id res chain seq x y z
N PHE A 1 32.66 20.93 2.53
CA PHE A 1 32.26 19.54 2.27
C PHE A 1 30.81 19.28 2.70
N GLU A 2 30.23 20.10 3.58
CA GLU A 2 28.85 19.90 4.06
C GLU A 2 27.74 20.21 3.04
N MET A 3 27.93 21.15 2.10
CA MET A 3 26.88 21.49 1.12
C MET A 3 26.53 20.32 0.20
N ILE A 4 27.52 19.54 -0.26
CA ILE A 4 27.27 18.38 -1.12
C ILE A 4 26.46 17.32 -0.37
N ILE A 5 26.78 17.09 0.91
CA ILE A 5 26.05 16.14 1.76
C ILE A 5 24.62 16.62 1.99
N LEU A 6 24.41 17.92 2.22
CA LEU A 6 23.08 18.51 2.38
C LEU A 6 22.22 18.34 1.11
N PHE A 7 22.77 18.65 -0.07
CA PHE A 7 22.06 18.45 -1.34
C PHE A 7 21.83 16.97 -1.66
N ALA A 8 22.80 16.09 -1.39
CA ALA A 8 22.65 14.66 -1.61
C ALA A 8 21.56 14.06 -0.70
N ALA A 9 21.57 14.40 0.60
CA ALA A 9 20.54 13.96 1.54
C ALA A 9 19.15 14.51 1.18
N GLY A 10 19.06 15.78 0.77
CA GLY A 10 17.81 16.39 0.32
C GLY A 10 17.26 15.75 -0.95
N ALA A 11 18.11 15.53 -1.96
CA ALA A 11 17.72 14.86 -3.20
C ALA A 11 17.34 13.39 -2.98
N ALA A 12 18.02 12.68 -2.08
CA ALA A 12 17.68 11.32 -1.70
C ALA A 12 16.32 11.24 -0.99
N ALA A 13 16.06 12.15 -0.04
CA ALA A 13 14.77 12.21 0.66
C ALA A 13 13.62 12.55 -0.30
N LEU A 14 13.79 13.59 -1.12
CA LEU A 14 12.77 13.99 -2.12
C LEU A 14 12.58 12.91 -3.18
N GLY A 15 13.65 12.29 -3.66
CA GLY A 15 13.59 11.21 -4.64
C GLY A 15 12.86 9.97 -4.10
N MET A 16 13.10 9.61 -2.83
CA MET A 16 12.41 8.51 -2.16
C MET A 16 10.91 8.79 -2.00
N LEU A 17 10.55 10.01 -1.59
CA LEU A 17 9.14 10.40 -1.45
C LEU A 17 8.41 10.35 -2.81
N LEU A 18 8.98 10.99 -3.83
CA LEU A 18 8.37 11.05 -5.16
C LEU A 18 8.25 9.67 -5.81
N ARG A 19 9.29 8.82 -5.71
CA ARG A 19 9.23 7.45 -6.27
C ARG A 19 8.27 6.54 -5.54
N ASN A 20 8.08 6.73 -4.24
CA ASN A 20 7.11 5.94 -3.47
C ASN A 20 5.67 6.44 -3.66
N GLY A 21 5.43 7.45 -4.50
CA GLY A 21 4.10 8.04 -4.68
C GLY A 21 3.62 8.82 -3.46
N LEU A 22 4.52 9.16 -2.53
CA LEU A 22 4.24 9.97 -1.36
C LEU A 22 4.42 11.44 -1.77
N PRO A 23 3.36 12.23 -1.94
CA PRO A 23 2.38 12.53 -0.90
C PRO A 23 0.97 12.06 -1.29
N GLN A 24 0.57 10.91 -0.76
CA GLN A 24 -0.76 10.36 -0.93
C GLN A 24 -1.53 10.41 0.40
N PRO A 25 -2.16 11.56 0.74
CA PRO A 25 -2.89 11.70 1.99
C PRO A 25 -4.14 10.81 2.07
N TYR A 26 -4.68 10.38 0.92
CA TYR A 26 -5.81 9.46 0.84
C TYR A 26 -5.50 8.31 -0.11
N HIS A 27 -5.52 7.10 0.43
CA HIS A 27 -5.35 5.83 -0.27
C HIS A 27 -6.56 4.94 0.06
N ALA A 28 -7.15 4.28 -0.94
CA ALA A 28 -8.42 3.56 -0.81
C ALA A 28 -8.38 2.50 0.32
N VAL A 29 -7.21 1.93 0.59
CA VAL A 29 -7.00 0.92 1.63
C VAL A 29 -7.30 1.45 3.04
N PHE A 30 -7.27 2.77 3.27
CA PHE A 30 -7.68 3.36 4.56
C PHE A 30 -9.16 3.13 4.90
N ASN A 31 -10.01 2.84 3.91
CA ASN A 31 -11.43 2.51 4.12
C ASN A 31 -11.65 1.06 4.56
N ALA A 32 -10.61 0.21 4.57
CA ALA A 32 -10.77 -1.16 5.02
C ALA A 32 -11.06 -1.19 6.54
N PRO A 33 -12.14 -1.86 6.99
CA PRO A 33 -12.41 -2.03 8.40
C PRO A 33 -11.22 -2.77 9.03
N ARG A 34 -10.63 -2.16 10.06
CA ARG A 34 -9.40 -2.60 10.78
C ARG A 34 -8.06 -2.19 10.16
N PHE A 35 -8.01 -1.37 9.12
CA PHE A 35 -6.73 -0.87 8.59
C PHE A 35 -5.89 -0.09 9.62
N LYS A 36 -6.52 0.47 10.67
CA LYS A 36 -5.82 1.08 11.80
C LYS A 36 -4.85 0.12 12.51
N LEU A 37 -5.11 -1.19 12.45
CA LEU A 37 -4.24 -2.24 13.01
C LEU A 37 -3.05 -2.60 12.09
N ALA A 38 -3.02 -2.09 10.84
CA ALA A 38 -1.94 -2.37 9.88
C ALA A 38 -0.58 -1.88 10.36
N SER A 39 -0.56 -0.80 11.14
CA SER A 39 0.66 -0.26 11.71
C SER A 39 1.05 -0.88 13.06
N GLN A 40 0.22 -1.76 13.63
CA GLN A 40 0.41 -2.27 14.99
C GLN A 40 0.64 -3.79 15.03
N ASP A 41 -0.31 -4.59 14.53
CA ASP A 41 -0.38 -6.02 14.86
C ASP A 41 -0.66 -6.94 13.67
N ARG A 42 -1.03 -6.41 12.50
CA ARG A 42 -1.48 -7.23 11.36
C ARG A 42 -0.86 -6.81 10.04
N PHE A 43 -0.58 -7.81 9.20
CA PHE A 43 -0.17 -7.62 7.82
C PHE A 43 -1.40 -7.55 6.92
N PHE A 44 -1.38 -6.63 5.96
CA PHE A 44 -2.45 -6.43 5.00
C PHE A 44 -1.89 -6.60 3.59
N LEU A 45 -2.57 -7.39 2.77
CA LEU A 45 -2.30 -7.55 1.35
C LEU A 45 -3.43 -6.85 0.59
N CYS A 46 -3.07 -5.88 -0.25
CA CYS A 46 -4.01 -5.19 -1.13
C CYS A 46 -3.72 -5.60 -2.56
N VAL A 47 -4.76 -6.03 -3.28
CA VAL A 47 -4.71 -6.28 -4.72
C VAL A 47 -5.49 -5.16 -5.41
N GLU A 48 -4.84 -4.42 -6.28
CA GLU A 48 -5.47 -3.31 -7.00
C GLU A 48 -6.28 -3.83 -8.19
N ALA A 49 -7.50 -3.33 -8.35
CA ALA A 49 -8.39 -3.69 -9.45
C ALA A 49 -7.97 -3.16 -10.83
N ASN A 50 -6.79 -2.54 -10.95
CA ASN A 50 -6.28 -1.98 -12.20
C ASN A 50 -5.48 -3.00 -13.03
N ASP A 51 -5.26 -4.21 -12.52
CA ASP A 51 -4.63 -5.30 -13.28
C ASP A 51 -5.65 -5.92 -14.26
N ALA A 52 -5.23 -6.19 -15.50
CA ALA A 52 -6.08 -6.80 -16.51
C ALA A 52 -6.50 -8.24 -16.17
N GLN A 53 -5.79 -8.90 -15.25
CA GLN A 53 -6.10 -10.23 -14.73
C GLN A 53 -6.87 -10.19 -13.41
N PHE A 54 -7.19 -9.00 -12.88
CA PHE A 54 -7.92 -8.91 -11.63
C PHE A 54 -9.38 -9.33 -11.83
N ASP A 55 -9.77 -10.38 -11.13
CA ASP A 55 -11.16 -10.81 -10.98
C ASP A 55 -11.50 -10.88 -9.49
N LEU A 56 -12.63 -10.27 -9.10
CA LEU A 56 -13.00 -10.12 -7.70
C LEU A 56 -13.25 -11.47 -7.01
N GLU A 57 -13.94 -12.38 -7.70
CA GLU A 57 -14.32 -13.69 -7.15
C GLU A 57 -13.10 -14.61 -7.07
N GLN A 58 -12.31 -14.69 -8.15
CA GLN A 58 -11.10 -15.51 -8.17
C GLN A 58 -10.04 -15.00 -7.19
N THR A 59 -9.84 -13.68 -7.09
CA THR A 59 -8.86 -13.11 -6.15
C THR A 59 -9.30 -13.34 -4.71
N ARG A 60 -10.61 -13.23 -4.43
CA ARG A 60 -11.15 -13.53 -3.10
C ARG A 60 -10.89 -14.99 -2.72
N GLN A 61 -11.24 -15.92 -3.60
CA GLN A 61 -11.02 -17.35 -3.37
C GLN A 61 -9.54 -17.67 -3.19
N PHE A 62 -8.67 -17.10 -4.02
CA PHE A 62 -7.22 -17.25 -3.91
C PHE A 62 -6.68 -16.77 -2.56
N LEU A 63 -7.15 -15.62 -2.07
CA LEU A 63 -6.75 -15.09 -0.76
C LEU A 63 -7.28 -15.95 0.39
N GLU A 64 -8.50 -16.49 0.27
CA GLU A 64 -9.07 -17.43 1.24
C GLU A 64 -8.26 -18.74 1.28
N GLU A 65 -7.85 -19.28 0.13
CA GLU A 65 -6.98 -20.46 0.03
C GLU A 65 -5.57 -20.22 0.61
N LEU A 66 -5.04 -19.01 0.51
CA LEU A 66 -3.78 -18.61 1.13
C LEU A 66 -3.84 -18.47 2.66
N GLY A 67 -5.03 -18.63 3.27
CA GLY A 67 -5.22 -18.54 4.71
C GLY A 67 -5.42 -17.11 5.22
N ALA A 68 -5.98 -16.22 4.41
CA ALA A 68 -6.31 -14.87 4.85
C ALA A 68 -7.39 -14.89 5.97
N ASP A 69 -7.08 -14.26 7.11
CA ASP A 69 -7.99 -14.16 8.27
C ASP A 69 -9.28 -13.37 7.94
N HIS A 70 -9.16 -12.32 7.10
CA HIS A 70 -10.30 -11.54 6.63
C HIS A 70 -10.05 -10.99 5.22
N VAL A 71 -11.00 -11.22 4.31
CA VAL A 71 -10.98 -10.68 2.94
C VAL A 71 -12.13 -9.69 2.77
N VAL A 72 -11.80 -8.43 2.49
CA VAL A 72 -12.76 -7.32 2.32
C VAL A 72 -12.51 -6.64 0.98
N ALA A 73 -13.57 -6.50 0.19
CA ALA A 73 -13.54 -5.66 -1.00
C ALA A 73 -13.66 -4.19 -0.57
N VAL A 74 -12.72 -3.35 -1.01
CA VAL A 74 -12.70 -1.92 -0.69
C VAL A 74 -12.89 -1.14 -1.98
N GLU A 75 -14.03 -0.46 -2.09
CA GLU A 75 -14.28 0.48 -3.19
C GLU A 75 -13.61 1.83 -2.92
N LYS A 76 -13.24 2.52 -4.01
CA LYS A 76 -12.58 3.83 -3.96
C LYS A 76 -13.51 4.95 -3.53
#